data_AF-A0A8T5FBE4-F1
#
_entry.id   AF-A0A8T5FBE4-F1
#
_cell.length_a   1.000
_cell.length_b   1.000
_cell.length_c   1.000
_cell.angle_alpha   90.00
_cell.angle_beta   90.00
_cell.angle_gamma   90.00
#
_symmetry.space_group_name_H-M   'P 1'
#
loop_
_entity.id
_entity.type
_entity.pdbx_description
1 polymer ?
#
loop_
_entity_poly.entity_id
_entity_poly.type
_entity_poly.pdbx_seq_one_letter_code
_entity_poly.pdbx_strand_id
1 'polypeptide(L)'
;MASINGKKLHTLKDFHSVISKLEGIVVITDVANPTRIHLPSCTRLKEDYFFEKMVENNGKYGLYLWYESIELAKQSHLDTVNCKFCNT
;
A
#
# COMPACT_ATOMS: atom_id res chain seq x y z
N MET A 1 -6.36 -3.26 -22.40
CA MET A 1 -5.44 -3.85 -21.41
C MET A 1 -5.23 -2.80 -20.33
N ALA A 2 -5.94 -2.90 -19.20
CA ALA A 2 -5.71 -1.99 -18.08
C ALA A 2 -4.30 -2.28 -17.54
N SER A 3 -3.42 -1.29 -17.50
CA SER A 3 -2.07 -1.44 -16.97
C SER A 3 -2.16 -1.98 -15.55
N ILE A 4 -1.49 -3.10 -15.30
CA ILE A 4 -1.48 -3.88 -14.05
C ILE A 4 -0.63 -3.18 -12.96
N ASN A 5 -0.67 -1.84 -12.91
CA ASN A 5 0.13 -1.02 -12.01
C ASN A 5 -0.80 -0.29 -11.05
N GLY A 6 -0.69 -0.60 -9.75
CA GLY A 6 -1.49 0.04 -8.71
C GLY A 6 -1.27 1.56 -8.69
N LYS A 7 -2.27 2.28 -8.19
CA LYS A 7 -2.20 3.73 -8.04
C LYS A 7 -1.22 4.07 -6.92
N LYS A 8 -0.09 4.71 -7.25
CA LYS A 8 0.84 5.21 -6.24
C LYS A 8 0.17 6.30 -5.39
N LEU A 9 0.31 6.18 -4.07
CA LEU A 9 -0.17 7.17 -3.12
C LEU A 9 0.98 8.14 -2.83
N HIS A 10 0.86 9.38 -3.29
CA HIS A 10 1.95 10.36 -3.24
C HIS A 10 1.80 11.37 -2.12
N THR A 11 0.57 11.65 -1.70
CA THR A 11 0.28 12.70 -0.73
C THR A 11 -0.46 12.16 0.48
N LEU A 12 -0.37 12.86 1.61
CA LEU A 12 -1.18 12.57 2.79
C LEU A 12 -2.68 12.56 2.47
N LYS A 13 -3.12 13.48 1.59
CA LYS A 13 -4.52 13.52 1.12
C LYS A 13 -4.94 12.22 0.41
N ASP A 14 -4.08 11.66 -0.45
CA ASP A 14 -4.36 10.38 -1.12
C ASP A 14 -4.45 9.25 -0.10
N PHE A 15 -3.48 9.21 0.82
CA PHE A 15 -3.41 8.20 1.88
C PHE A 15 -4.65 8.23 2.77
N HIS A 16 -5.01 9.40 3.29
CA HIS A 16 -6.22 9.61 4.10
C HIS A 16 -7.48 9.22 3.36
N SER A 17 -7.61 9.61 2.08
CA SER A 17 -8.79 9.25 1.28
C SER A 17 -8.96 7.74 1.12
N VAL A 18 -7.86 6.97 1.07
CA VAL A 18 -7.93 5.52 0.93
C VAL A 18 -8.33 4.87 2.27
N ILE A 19 -7.65 5.22 3.36
CA ILE A 19 -7.92 4.62 4.67
C ILE A 19 -9.28 5.04 5.25
N SER A 20 -9.80 6.23 4.90
CA SER A 20 -11.11 6.69 5.38
C SER A 20 -12.27 6.02 4.66
N LYS A 21 -12.10 5.66 3.38
CA LYS A 21 -13.15 5.00 2.59
C LYS A 21 -13.27 3.51 2.89
N LEU A 22 -12.21 2.92 3.47
CA LEU A 22 -12.13 1.48 3.73
C LEU A 22 -12.27 0.61 2.47
N GLU A 23 -11.88 1.14 1.32
CA GLU A 23 -12.03 0.50 0.01
C GLU A 23 -10.70 0.12 -0.64
N GLY A 24 -10.72 -0.99 -1.36
CA GLY A 24 -9.56 -1.54 -2.06
C GLY A 24 -8.49 -2.09 -1.11
N ILE A 25 -7.25 -2.11 -1.60
CA ILE A 25 -6.11 -2.76 -0.96
C ILE A 25 -4.90 -1.84 -1.01
N VAL A 26 -4.18 -1.74 0.10
CA VAL A 26 -2.90 -1.02 0.16
C VAL A 26 -1.76 -2.01 0.10
N VAL A 27 -0.87 -1.83 -0.87
CA VAL A 27 0.38 -2.58 -1.00
C VAL A 27 1.53 -1.68 -0.58
N ILE A 28 2.36 -2.16 0.34
CA ILE A 28 3.59 -1.48 0.75
C ILE A 28 4.76 -2.28 0.21
N THR A 29 5.51 -1.69 -0.72
CA THR A 29 6.79 -2.22 -1.18
C THR A 29 7.92 -1.68 -0.31
N ASP A 30 8.99 -2.44 -0.19
CA ASP A 30 10.18 -2.06 0.57
C ASP A 30 11.39 -2.75 -0.05
N VAL A 31 12.56 -2.10 -0.05
CA VAL A 31 13.79 -2.70 -0.59
C VAL A 31 14.41 -3.72 0.36
N ALA A 32 14.17 -3.61 1.67
CA ALA A 32 14.76 -4.45 2.70
C ALA A 32 13.78 -5.51 3.23
N ASN A 33 12.49 -5.39 2.93
CA ASN A 33 11.45 -6.26 3.43
C ASN A 33 10.56 -6.77 2.30
N PRO A 34 9.93 -7.96 2.44
CA PRO A 34 8.95 -8.44 1.47
C PRO A 34 7.81 -7.42 1.29
N THR A 35 7.32 -7.30 0.06
CA THR A 35 6.14 -6.49 -0.24
C THR A 35 4.95 -7.03 0.56
N ARG A 36 4.21 -6.15 1.23
CA ARG A 36 3.08 -6.52 2.08
C ARG A 36 1.76 -5.99 1.57
N ILE A 37 0.74 -6.83 1.64
CA ILE A 37 -0.66 -6.48 1.37
C ILE A 37 -1.35 -6.10 2.68
N HIS A 38 -2.04 -4.96 2.69
CA HIS A 38 -2.78 -4.41 3.81
C HIS A 38 -4.23 -4.11 3.43
N LEU A 39 -5.15 -4.38 4.36
CA LEU A 39 -6.49 -3.80 4.31
C LEU A 39 -6.42 -2.32 4.69
N PRO A 40 -7.27 -1.44 4.13
CA PRO A 40 -7.27 -0.02 4.48
C PRO A 40 -7.56 0.27 5.96
N SER A 41 -8.24 -0.65 6.67
CA SER A 41 -8.49 -0.61 8.11
C SER A 41 -7.28 -1.02 8.98
N CYS A 42 -6.16 -1.39 8.37
CA CYS A 42 -5.02 -1.93 9.11
C CYS A 42 -4.40 -0.88 10.05
N THR A 43 -4.29 -1.22 11.34
CA THR A 43 -3.68 -0.35 12.38
C THR A 43 -2.19 -0.05 12.16
N ARG A 44 -1.55 -0.72 11.19
CA ARG A 44 -0.17 -0.46 10.77
C ARG A 44 -0.05 0.58 9.66
N LEU A 45 -1.16 0.98 9.03
CA LEU A 45 -1.21 2.12 8.11
C LEU A 45 -1.23 3.41 8.93
N LYS A 46 -0.06 3.76 9.48
CA LYS A 46 0.14 4.99 10.26
C LYS A 46 0.56 6.14 9.36
N GLU A 47 0.05 7.32 9.64
CA GLU A 47 0.37 8.54 8.91
C GLU A 47 1.87 8.85 8.94
N ASP A 48 2.51 8.80 10.10
CA ASP A 48 3.94 9.10 10.23
C ASP A 48 4.82 8.19 9.34
N TYR A 49 4.47 6.90 9.26
CA TYR A 49 5.20 5.94 8.41
C TYR A 49 4.97 6.19 6.93
N PHE A 50 3.76 6.63 6.56
CA PHE A 50 3.49 7.05 5.20
C PHE A 50 4.27 8.32 4.87
N PHE A 51 4.24 9.32 5.75
CA PHE A 51 4.90 10.61 5.57
C PHE A 51 6.40 10.44 5.37
N GLU A 52 7.07 9.72 6.28
CA GLU A 52 8.50 9.44 6.18
C GLU A 52 8.85 8.74 4.86
N LYS A 53 8.10 7.69 4.48
CA LYS A 53 8.42 6.90 3.28
C LYS A 53 8.10 7.65 1.98
N MET A 54 6.90 8.22 1.87
CA MET A 54 6.35 8.75 0.62
C MET A 54 6.61 10.24 0.41
N VAL A 55 6.64 11.02 1.49
CA VAL A 55 6.77 12.49 1.41
C VAL A 55 8.22 12.91 1.64
N GLU A 56 8.82 12.53 2.78
CA GLU A 56 10.21 12.92 3.08
C GLU A 56 11.21 12.19 2.19
N ASN A 57 11.12 10.87 2.09
CA ASN A 57 12.03 10.06 1.29
C ASN A 57 11.61 9.94 -0.18
N ASN A 58 10.50 10.56 -0.59
CA ASN A 58 9.95 10.52 -1.96
C ASN A 58 9.80 9.08 -2.53
N GLY A 59 9.56 8.09 -1.66
CA GLY A 59 9.45 6.68 -2.03
C GLY A 59 10.77 6.00 -2.44
N LYS A 60 11.93 6.59 -2.09
CA LYS A 60 13.27 6.07 -2.46
C LYS A 60 13.49 4.61 -2.07
N TYR A 61 12.93 4.19 -0.95
CA TYR A 61 13.15 2.85 -0.36
C TYR A 61 11.91 1.95 -0.39
N GLY A 62 10.89 2.34 -1.15
CA GLY A 62 9.63 1.61 -1.19
C GLY A 62 8.44 2.54 -1.43
N LEU A 63 7.30 1.96 -1.77
CA LEU A 63 6.11 2.69 -2.20
C LEU A 63 4.88 2.23 -1.43
N TYR A 64 3.95 3.15 -1.24
CA TYR A 64 2.56 2.83 -0.96
C TYR A 64 1.78 2.87 -2.28
N LEU A 65 1.16 1.74 -2.62
CA LEU A 65 0.35 1.55 -3.82
C LEU A 65 -1.07 1.16 -3.41
N TRP A 66 -2.07 1.58 -4.17
CA TRP A 66 -3.46 1.19 -3.99
C TRP A 66 -3.94 0.36 -5.18
N TYR A 67 -4.69 -0.69 -4.85
CA TYR A 67 -5.32 -1.60 -5.80
C TYR A 67 -6.80 -1.73 -5.48
N GLU A 68 -7.63 -1.99 -6.49
CA GLU A 68 -9.06 -2.19 -6.30
C GLU A 68 -9.39 -3.50 -5.57
N SER A 69 -8.55 -4.54 -5.74
CA SER A 69 -8.75 -5.84 -5.10
C SER A 69 -7.43 -6.53 -4.72
N ILE A 70 -7.53 -7.58 -3.90
CA ILE A 70 -6.36 -8.36 -3.44
C ILE A 70 -5.82 -9.23 -4.57
N GLU A 71 -6.67 -9.70 -5.46
CA GLU A 71 -6.30 -10.48 -6.64
C GLU A 71 -5.42 -9.64 -7.58
N LEU A 72 -5.82 -8.39 -7.85
CA LEU A 72 -5.03 -7.47 -8.66
C LEU A 72 -3.68 -7.17 -7.99
N ALA A 73 -3.67 -6.93 -6.68
CA ALA A 73 -2.43 -6.69 -5.94
C ALA A 73 -1.46 -7.89 -6.05
N LYS A 74 -1.98 -9.13 -5.93
CA LYS A 74 -1.17 -10.36 -6.05
C LYS A 74 -0.68 -10.63 -7.47
N GLN A 75 -1.49 -10.31 -8.49
CA GLN A 75 -1.07 -10.41 -9.89
C GLN A 75 0.08 -9.46 -10.22
N SER A 76 0.07 -8.24 -9.65
CA SER A 76 1.13 -7.25 -9.83
C SER A 76 2.39 -7.53 -9.01
N HIS A 77 2.25 -8.26 -7.91
CA HIS A 77 3.34 -8.53 -6.97
C HIS A 77 3.31 -9.98 -6.50
N LEU A 78 3.88 -10.87 -7.32
CA LEU A 78 3.84 -12.33 -7.11
C LEU A 78 4.47 -12.77 -5.77
N ASP A 79 5.45 -12.02 -5.27
CA ASP A 79 6.16 -12.31 -4.01
C ASP A 79 5.55 -11.57 -2.80
N THR A 80 4.30 -11.13 -2.90
CA THR A 80 3.61 -10.47 -1.78
C THR A 80 3.26 -11.43 -0.65
N VAL A 81 3.38 -10.92 0.58
CA VAL A 81 2.84 -11.57 1.76
C VAL A 81 1.71 -10.73 2.35
N ASN A 82 0.72 -11.38 2.94
CA ASN A 82 -0.32 -10.67 3.67
C ASN A 82 0.26 -10.06 4.95
N CYS A 83 -0.20 -8.86 5.31
CA CYS A 83 0.12 -8.30 6.61
C CYS A 83 -0.45 -9.19 7.72
N LYS A 84 0.41 -9.64 8.63
CA LYS A 84 0.02 -10.48 9.79
C LYS A 84 -0.93 -9.80 10.79
N PHE A 85 -1.15 -8.50 10.66
CA PHE A 85 -2.08 -7.73 11.50
C PHE A 85 -3.41 -7.43 10.79
N CYS A 86 -3.48 -7.70 9.49
CA CYS A 86 -4.75 -7.75 8.78
C CYS A 86 -5.31 -9.14 9.02
N ASN A 87 -6.14 -9.28 10.05
CA ASN A 87 -6.98 -10.47 10.17
C ASN A 87 -8.11 -10.29 9.15
N THR A 88 -8.20 -11.22 8.20
CA THR A 88 -9.43 -11.46 7.43
C THR A 88 -10.56 -11.88 8.35
#